data_AF-A0A0J7KFS3-F1
#
_entry.id   AF-A0A0J7KFS3-F1
#
_cell.length_a   1.000
_cell.length_b   1.000
_cell.length_c   1.000
_cell.angle_alpha   90.00
_cell.angle_beta   90.00
_cell.angle_gamma   90.00
#
_symmetry.space_group_name_H-M   'P 1'
#
loop_
_entity.id
_entity.type
_entity.pdbx_description
1 polymer ?
#
loop_
_entity_poly.entity_id
_entity_poly.type
_entity_poly.pdbx_seq_one_letter_code
_entity_poly.pdbx_strand_id
1 'polypeptide(L)'
;MTDSDYGPHADRPDADPIEMELRITQHMNMLQQWQIKRVDIEEETREQTSTGIWQYYRTKLLTASHFGHICKMRTSTSCASRVQSILYPQELNVEALQHGVEYEDVARKNIETVLNIRINCCGLFIDAKIPFLGASPDGLIENDGIVEIKCPFGARFLTPEDAITSNVSNLRT
;
A
#
# COMPACT_ATOMS: atom_id res chain seq x y z
N MET A 1 5.16 -1.12 -19.80
CA MET A 1 4.48 -1.31 -21.11
C MET A 1 3.07 -1.76 -20.79
N THR A 2 2.06 -1.00 -21.18
CA THR A 2 0.66 -1.42 -21.09
C THR A 2 0.47 -2.63 -22.00
N ASP A 3 -0.23 -3.65 -21.50
CA ASP A 3 -0.67 -4.81 -22.28
C ASP A 3 -1.29 -4.34 -23.61
N SER A 4 -0.92 -4.95 -24.73
CA SER A 4 -1.41 -4.56 -26.06
C SER A 4 -2.92 -4.68 -26.19
N ASP A 5 -3.53 -5.46 -25.31
CA ASP A 5 -4.94 -5.82 -25.35
C ASP A 5 -5.80 -4.93 -24.45
N TYR A 6 -5.21 -3.92 -23.77
CA TYR A 6 -5.93 -3.03 -22.86
C TYR A 6 -5.85 -1.56 -23.32
N GLY A 7 -6.84 -1.15 -24.11
CA GLY A 7 -7.00 0.24 -24.54
C GLY A 7 -7.54 1.16 -23.43
N PRO A 8 -7.37 2.49 -23.53
CA PRO A 8 -7.83 3.47 -22.54
C PRO A 8 -9.37 3.55 -22.37
N HIS A 9 -10.13 2.71 -23.07
CA HIS A 9 -11.59 2.69 -23.16
C HIS A 9 -12.18 1.28 -22.93
N ALA A 10 -11.50 0.41 -22.18
CA ALA A 10 -12.03 -0.90 -21.80
C ALA A 10 -13.20 -0.76 -20.81
N ASP A 11 -14.38 -0.38 -21.32
CA ASP A 11 -15.59 -0.12 -20.53
C ASP A 11 -16.38 -1.41 -20.23
N ARG A 12 -16.09 -2.50 -20.95
CA ARG A 12 -16.72 -3.81 -20.76
C ARG A 12 -15.71 -4.94 -20.93
N PRO A 13 -15.88 -6.06 -20.22
CA PRO A 13 -15.07 -7.24 -20.47
C PRO A 13 -15.42 -7.80 -21.85
N ASP A 14 -14.41 -8.05 -22.68
CA ASP A 14 -14.59 -8.75 -23.96
C ASP A 14 -14.85 -10.26 -23.76
N ALA A 15 -14.72 -10.74 -22.53
CA ALA A 15 -14.96 -12.12 -22.12
C ALA A 15 -16.45 -12.39 -21.91
N ASP A 16 -16.88 -13.61 -22.27
CA ASP A 16 -18.23 -14.10 -21.97
C ASP A 16 -18.51 -14.11 -20.46
N PRO A 17 -19.74 -13.85 -19.97
CA PRO A 17 -20.05 -13.83 -18.55
C PRO A 17 -19.65 -15.11 -17.80
N ILE A 18 -19.71 -16.28 -18.44
CA ILE A 18 -19.29 -17.55 -17.83
C ILE A 18 -17.77 -17.56 -17.60
N GLU A 19 -17.02 -17.07 -18.58
CA GLU A 19 -15.57 -16.97 -18.48
C GLU A 19 -15.17 -15.96 -17.39
N MET A 20 -15.87 -14.82 -17.30
CA MET A 20 -15.66 -13.83 -16.25
C MET A 20 -15.90 -14.41 -14.86
N GLU A 21 -17.01 -15.11 -14.65
CA GLU A 21 -17.33 -15.75 -13.36
C GLU A 21 -16.27 -16.79 -12.98
N LEU A 22 -15.79 -17.57 -13.96
CA LEU A 22 -14.70 -18.53 -13.76
C LEU A 22 -13.41 -17.82 -13.31
N ARG A 23 -13.04 -16.72 -13.97
CA ARG A 23 -11.83 -15.93 -13.62
C ARG A 23 -11.96 -15.32 -12.22
N ILE A 24 -13.13 -14.79 -11.85
CA ILE A 24 -13.39 -14.27 -10.50
C ILE A 24 -13.23 -15.38 -9.46
N THR A 25 -13.84 -16.53 -9.71
CA THR A 25 -13.75 -17.70 -8.81
C THR A 25 -12.30 -18.16 -8.63
N GLN A 26 -11.56 -18.29 -9.73
CA GLN A 26 -10.15 -18.67 -9.70
C GLN A 26 -9.29 -17.65 -8.93
N HIS A 27 -9.53 -16.36 -9.14
CA HIS A 27 -8.83 -15.30 -8.43
C HIS A 27 -9.13 -15.32 -6.94
N MET A 28 -10.40 -15.48 -6.54
CA MET A 28 -10.78 -15.59 -5.14
C MET A 28 -10.18 -16.83 -4.47
N ASN A 29 -10.12 -17.97 -5.16
CA ASN A 29 -9.44 -19.16 -4.65
C ASN A 29 -7.95 -18.90 -4.42
N MET A 30 -7.27 -18.21 -5.35
CA MET A 30 -5.87 -17.81 -5.18
C MET A 30 -5.69 -16.94 -3.93
N LEU A 31 -6.54 -15.93 -3.74
CA LEU A 31 -6.48 -15.06 -2.56
C LEU A 31 -6.73 -15.81 -1.24
N GLN A 32 -7.65 -16.78 -1.24
CA GLN A 32 -7.88 -17.65 -0.07
C GLN A 32 -6.65 -18.51 0.26
N GLN A 33 -5.97 -19.04 -0.76
CA GLN A 33 -4.71 -19.77 -0.56
C GLN A 33 -3.62 -18.86 0.04
N TRP A 34 -3.55 -17.61 -0.42
CA TRP A 34 -2.63 -16.63 0.16
C TRP A 34 -2.99 -16.28 1.60
N GLN A 35 -4.28 -16.12 1.94
CA GLN A 35 -4.73 -15.87 3.32
C GLN A 35 -4.33 -17.00 4.27
N ILE A 36 -4.36 -18.26 3.83
CA ILE A 36 -3.87 -19.42 4.60
C ILE A 36 -2.37 -19.29 4.86
N LYS A 37 -1.61 -18.84 3.86
CA LYS A 37 -0.15 -18.64 3.91
C LYS A 37 0.28 -17.24 4.35
N ARG A 38 -0.61 -16.46 4.97
CA ARG A 38 -0.36 -15.04 5.25
C ARG A 38 0.89 -14.75 6.09
N VAL A 39 1.28 -15.70 6.95
CA VAL A 39 2.50 -15.58 7.78
C VAL A 39 3.74 -15.70 6.91
N ASP A 40 3.79 -16.73 6.05
CA ASP A 40 4.89 -16.92 5.10
C ASP A 40 5.00 -15.73 4.12
N ILE A 41 3.86 -15.20 3.66
CA ILE A 41 3.82 -14.03 2.79
C ILE A 41 4.35 -12.79 3.49
N GLU A 42 4.00 -12.56 4.77
CA GLU A 42 4.58 -11.45 5.52
C GLU A 42 6.09 -11.58 5.63
N GLU A 43 6.59 -12.78 5.96
CA GLU A 43 8.02 -13.05 6.11
C GLU A 43 8.81 -12.85 4.82
N GLU A 44 8.34 -13.40 3.70
CA GLU A 44 9.03 -13.31 2.40
C GLU A 44 8.98 -11.88 1.82
N THR A 45 8.08 -11.04 2.32
CA THR A 45 7.88 -9.66 1.85
C THR A 45 8.44 -8.60 2.79
N ARG A 46 9.17 -8.96 3.86
CA ARG A 46 9.76 -8.01 4.83
C ARG A 46 10.77 -7.03 4.23
N GLU A 47 11.41 -7.41 3.12
CA GLU A 47 12.31 -6.54 2.37
C GLU A 47 11.57 -5.50 1.51
N GLN A 48 10.23 -5.56 1.51
CA GLN A 48 9.31 -4.62 0.86
C GLN A 48 9.73 -4.27 -0.57
N THR A 49 9.98 -2.99 -0.85
CA THR A 49 10.32 -2.45 -2.18
C THR A 49 11.64 -2.96 -2.73
N SER A 50 12.50 -3.53 -1.89
CA SER A 50 13.76 -4.14 -2.35
C SER A 50 13.52 -5.39 -3.18
N THR A 51 12.32 -5.98 -3.10
CA THR A 51 11.92 -7.16 -3.89
C THR A 51 10.67 -6.88 -4.72
N GLY A 52 10.60 -7.45 -5.93
CA GLY A 52 9.39 -7.36 -6.75
C GLY A 52 8.19 -8.15 -6.18
N ILE A 53 8.42 -9.05 -5.22
CA ILE A 53 7.41 -9.94 -4.64
C ILE A 53 6.40 -9.16 -3.79
N TRP A 54 6.85 -8.23 -2.95
CA TRP A 54 5.95 -7.39 -2.14
C TRP A 54 5.00 -6.59 -3.03
N GLN A 55 5.52 -6.00 -4.11
CA GLN A 55 4.72 -5.24 -5.07
C GLN A 55 3.75 -6.17 -5.83
N TYR A 56 4.19 -7.35 -6.25
CA TYR A 56 3.35 -8.34 -6.93
C TYR A 56 2.08 -8.64 -6.13
N TYR A 57 2.21 -8.99 -4.85
CA TYR A 57 1.04 -9.27 -4.01
C TYR A 57 0.12 -8.05 -3.87
N ARG A 58 0.68 -6.86 -3.65
CA ARG A 58 -0.09 -5.62 -3.49
C ARG A 58 -0.92 -5.26 -4.72
N THR A 59 -0.48 -5.58 -5.93
CA THR A 59 -1.28 -5.35 -7.15
C THR A 59 -2.55 -6.20 -7.22
N LYS A 60 -2.69 -7.23 -6.38
CA LYS A 60 -3.85 -8.13 -6.33
C LYS A 60 -4.73 -7.91 -5.10
N LEU A 61 -4.36 -6.98 -4.22
CA LEU A 61 -5.06 -6.71 -2.97
C LEU A 61 -5.55 -5.26 -2.91
N LEU A 62 -6.64 -5.05 -2.16
CA LEU A 62 -7.04 -3.72 -1.72
C LEU A 62 -6.24 -3.36 -0.47
N THR A 63 -5.14 -2.62 -0.66
CA THR A 63 -4.27 -2.24 0.45
C THR A 63 -4.79 -1.03 1.22
N ALA A 64 -4.40 -0.90 2.49
CA ALA A 64 -4.75 0.24 3.36
C ALA A 64 -4.53 1.62 2.70
N SER A 65 -3.42 1.78 1.96
CA SER A 65 -3.08 3.01 1.22
C SER A 65 -4.11 3.43 0.16
N HIS A 66 -4.91 2.48 -0.35
CA HIS A 66 -6.00 2.76 -1.31
C HIS A 66 -7.37 2.89 -0.62
N PHE A 67 -7.51 2.32 0.57
CA PHE A 67 -8.80 2.10 1.21
C PHE A 67 -9.54 3.40 1.55
N GLY A 68 -8.81 4.40 2.07
CA GLY A 68 -9.39 5.70 2.42
C GLY A 68 -10.04 6.40 1.23
N HIS A 69 -9.52 6.21 0.03
CA HIS A 69 -10.16 6.72 -1.18
C HIS A 69 -11.33 5.86 -1.65
N ILE A 70 -11.17 4.52 -1.64
CA ILE A 70 -12.23 3.57 -2.03
C ILE A 70 -13.50 3.82 -1.21
N CYS A 71 -13.36 3.96 0.11
CA CYS A 71 -14.50 4.23 0.99
C CYS A 71 -15.18 5.58 0.73
N LYS A 72 -14.47 6.56 0.16
CA LYS A 72 -15.00 7.89 -0.16
C LYS A 72 -15.57 7.98 -1.59
N MET A 73 -15.47 6.92 -2.39
CA MET A 73 -15.97 6.92 -3.75
C MET A 73 -17.49 7.02 -3.77
N ARG A 74 -18.01 7.87 -4.67
CA ARG A 74 -19.44 7.93 -4.96
C ARG A 74 -19.80 6.78 -5.89
N THR A 75 -21.02 6.28 -5.77
CA THR A 75 -21.56 5.24 -6.67
C THR A 75 -21.56 5.65 -8.14
N SER A 76 -21.61 6.95 -8.43
CA SER A 76 -21.54 7.52 -9.78
C SER A 76 -20.12 7.66 -10.33
N THR A 77 -19.08 7.53 -9.49
CA THR A 77 -17.68 7.69 -9.91
C THR A 77 -17.15 6.35 -10.40
N SER A 78 -16.66 6.31 -11.64
CA SER A 78 -16.01 5.12 -12.18
C SER A 78 -14.81 4.69 -11.33
N CYS A 79 -14.69 3.38 -11.09
CA CYS A 79 -13.55 2.80 -10.38
C CYS A 79 -12.33 2.55 -11.28
N ALA A 80 -12.42 2.77 -12.59
CA ALA A 80 -11.37 2.42 -13.56
C ALA A 80 -10.00 2.99 -13.18
N SER A 81 -9.91 4.28 -12.87
CA SER A 81 -8.65 4.92 -12.46
C SER A 81 -8.07 4.32 -11.17
N ARG A 82 -8.93 3.91 -10.22
CA ARG A 82 -8.51 3.28 -8.96
C ARG A 82 -8.01 1.86 -9.20
N VAL A 83 -8.70 1.10 -10.03
CA VAL A 83 -8.28 -0.25 -10.44
C VAL A 83 -6.95 -0.16 -11.16
N GLN A 84 -6.80 0.79 -12.09
CA GLN A 84 -5.55 1.02 -12.81
C GLN A 84 -4.40 1.36 -11.86
N SER A 85 -4.60 2.23 -10.85
CA SER A 85 -3.54 2.58 -9.90
C SER A 85 -3.09 1.39 -9.03
N ILE A 86 -3.99 0.43 -8.78
CA ILE A 86 -3.68 -0.78 -8.01
C ILE A 86 -2.94 -1.80 -8.90
N LEU A 87 -3.47 -2.07 -10.10
CA LEU A 87 -2.91 -3.09 -11.01
C LEU A 87 -1.58 -2.66 -11.64
N TYR A 88 -1.42 -1.36 -11.90
CA TYR A 88 -0.30 -0.77 -12.61
C TYR A 88 0.25 0.42 -11.82
N PRO A 89 0.86 0.18 -10.65
CA PRO A 89 1.49 1.24 -9.87
C PRO A 89 2.55 1.94 -10.72
N GLN A 90 2.48 3.27 -10.77
CA GLN A 90 3.47 4.07 -11.49
C GLN A 90 4.69 4.31 -10.61
N GLU A 91 5.87 4.13 -11.18
CA GLU A 91 7.11 4.62 -10.60
C GLU A 91 7.15 6.14 -10.76
N LEU A 92 7.02 6.84 -9.64
CA LEU A 92 7.09 8.29 -9.59
C LEU A 92 8.47 8.69 -9.06
N ASN A 93 9.29 9.29 -9.92
CA ASN A 93 10.57 9.86 -9.53
C ASN A 93 10.39 11.33 -9.15
N VAL A 94 9.89 11.57 -7.93
CA VAL A 94 9.65 12.90 -7.38
C VAL A 94 10.48 13.07 -6.11
N GLU A 95 11.13 14.22 -5.96
CA GLU A 95 12.01 14.52 -4.81
C GLU A 95 11.35 14.25 -3.45
N ALA A 96 10.04 14.53 -3.34
CA ALA A 96 9.30 14.30 -2.11
C ALA A 96 9.15 12.81 -1.75
N LEU A 97 9.01 11.93 -2.74
CA LEU A 97 8.95 10.48 -2.51
C LEU A 97 10.33 9.92 -2.18
N GLN A 98 11.36 10.37 -2.90
CA GLN A 98 12.74 10.00 -2.64
C GLN A 98 13.15 10.39 -1.21
N HIS A 99 12.79 11.60 -0.78
CA HIS A 99 13.00 12.06 0.59
C HIS A 99 12.25 11.18 1.61
N GLY A 100 11.02 10.75 1.30
CA GLY A 100 10.30 9.78 2.13
C GLY A 100 11.10 8.51 2.36
N VAL A 101 11.50 7.86 1.27
CA VAL A 101 12.27 6.60 1.30
C VAL A 101 13.61 6.76 2.03
N GLU A 102 14.33 7.84 1.79
CA GLU A 102 15.65 8.08 2.41
C GLU A 102 15.58 8.29 3.92
N TYR A 103 14.54 8.95 4.41
CA TYR A 103 14.47 9.39 5.80
C TYR A 103 13.56 8.53 6.69
N GLU A 104 12.78 7.60 6.12
CA GLU A 104 11.88 6.73 6.88
C GLU A 104 12.63 5.89 7.93
N ASP A 105 13.71 5.22 7.54
CA ASP A 105 14.52 4.41 8.47
C ASP A 105 15.22 5.26 9.54
N VAL A 106 15.64 6.48 9.18
CA VAL A 106 16.22 7.45 10.13
C VAL A 106 15.17 7.87 11.15
N ALA A 107 13.95 8.20 10.70
CA ALA A 107 12.83 8.55 11.57
C ALA A 107 12.45 7.38 12.48
N ARG A 108 12.38 6.16 11.95
CA ARG A 108 12.11 4.93 12.73
C ARG A 108 13.11 4.77 13.88
N LYS A 109 14.42 4.82 13.60
CA LYS A 109 15.49 4.71 14.60
C LYS A 109 15.44 5.82 15.65
N ASN A 110 15.06 7.04 15.25
CA ASN A 110 14.88 8.14 16.17
C ASN A 110 13.69 7.90 17.11
N ILE A 111 12.56 7.41 16.61
CA ILE A 111 11.39 7.04 17.44
C ILE A 111 11.77 5.93 18.42
N GLU A 112 12.46 4.88 17.97
CA GLU A 112 12.96 3.80 18.83
C GLU A 112 13.79 4.35 20.00
N THR A 113 14.72 5.27 19.70
CA THR A 113 15.64 5.85 20.69
C THR A 113 14.91 6.77 21.67
N VAL A 114 14.08 7.69 21.16
CA VAL A 114 13.40 8.71 21.98
C VAL A 114 12.37 8.08 22.91
N LEU A 115 11.61 7.11 22.42
CA LEU A 115 10.57 6.44 23.21
C LEU A 115 11.09 5.21 23.95
N ASN A 116 12.34 4.81 23.73
CA ASN A 116 12.94 3.59 24.26
C ASN A 116 12.08 2.35 23.98
N ILE A 117 11.63 2.23 22.72
CA ILE A 117 10.85 1.10 22.20
C ILE A 117 11.58 0.42 21.05
N ARG A 118 11.19 -0.80 20.73
CA ARG A 118 11.67 -1.52 19.54
C ARG A 118 10.60 -1.50 18.45
N ILE A 119 10.99 -1.11 17.25
CA ILE A 119 10.16 -1.10 16.05
C ILE A 119 10.74 -2.08 15.04
N ASN A 120 10.07 -3.22 14.86
CA ASN A 120 10.50 -4.24 13.91
C ASN A 120 9.97 -3.94 12.50
N CYS A 121 10.81 -4.13 11.49
CA CYS A 121 10.37 -4.15 10.10
C CYS A 121 9.38 -5.29 9.87
N CYS A 122 8.48 -5.11 8.91
CA CYS A 122 7.48 -6.10 8.56
C CYS A 122 7.14 -6.06 7.08
N GLY A 123 6.57 -7.15 6.59
CA GLY A 123 6.14 -7.28 5.21
C GLY A 123 4.67 -6.93 5.02
N LEU A 124 4.04 -7.64 4.10
CA LEU A 124 2.65 -7.51 3.74
C LEU A 124 1.78 -8.46 4.58
N PHE A 125 0.86 -7.89 5.34
CA PHE A 125 -0.19 -8.60 6.04
C PHE A 125 -1.41 -8.74 5.15
N ILE A 126 -1.93 -9.96 5.04
CA ILE A 126 -3.25 -10.27 4.45
C ILE A 126 -4.24 -10.44 5.61
N ASP A 127 -5.43 -9.86 5.48
CA ASP A 127 -6.45 -9.93 6.54
C ASP A 127 -6.89 -11.38 6.80
N ALA A 128 -7.03 -11.74 8.07
CA ALA A 128 -7.32 -13.11 8.49
C ALA A 128 -8.72 -13.60 8.13
N LYS A 129 -9.64 -12.69 7.78
CA LYS A 129 -11.05 -12.99 7.45
C LYS A 129 -11.40 -12.61 6.01
N ILE A 130 -10.78 -11.56 5.46
CA ILE A 130 -11.11 -11.00 4.16
C ILE A 130 -9.89 -11.10 3.22
N PRO A 131 -9.83 -12.11 2.33
CA PRO A 131 -8.59 -12.49 1.64
C PRO A 131 -8.11 -11.47 0.59
N PHE A 132 -8.95 -10.51 0.20
CA PHE A 132 -8.59 -9.43 -0.72
C PHE A 132 -8.11 -8.14 -0.03
N LEU A 133 -8.08 -8.10 1.31
CA LEU A 133 -7.55 -6.96 2.07
C LEU A 133 -6.13 -7.22 2.52
N GLY A 134 -5.30 -6.18 2.48
CA GLY A 134 -3.97 -6.23 3.05
C GLY A 134 -3.43 -4.89 3.51
N ALA A 135 -2.35 -4.92 4.29
CA ALA A 135 -1.65 -3.74 4.78
C ALA A 135 -0.17 -4.06 5.01
N SER A 136 0.67 -3.05 4.99
CA SER A 136 2.09 -3.17 5.29
C SER A 136 2.43 -1.91 6.07
N PRO A 137 2.39 -1.94 7.41
CA PRO A 137 2.73 -0.78 8.23
C PRO A 137 4.24 -0.52 8.17
N ASP A 138 4.67 0.68 8.57
CA ASP A 138 6.09 1.06 8.53
C ASP A 138 6.89 0.38 9.66
N GLY A 139 6.21 -0.17 10.66
CA GLY A 139 6.81 -1.08 11.62
C GLY A 139 5.85 -1.59 12.70
N LEU A 140 6.29 -2.62 13.42
CA LEU A 140 5.57 -3.26 14.52
C LEU A 140 6.21 -2.94 15.86
N ILE A 141 5.39 -2.62 16.86
CA ILE A 141 5.79 -2.35 18.24
C ILE A 141 5.19 -3.43 19.13
N GLU A 142 6.05 -4.12 19.88
CA GLU A 142 5.65 -5.19 20.80
C GLU A 142 4.72 -6.23 20.14
N ASN A 143 3.53 -6.47 20.69
CA ASN A 143 2.60 -7.53 20.23
C ASN A 143 1.40 -7.00 19.44
N ASP A 144 0.99 -5.75 19.65
CA ASP A 144 -0.25 -5.18 19.11
C ASP A 144 -0.11 -3.73 18.61
N GLY A 145 1.09 -3.15 18.70
CA GLY A 145 1.37 -1.80 18.23
C GLY A 145 1.87 -1.77 16.78
N ILE A 146 1.52 -0.69 16.08
CA ILE A 146 2.07 -0.36 14.76
C ILE A 146 2.55 1.08 14.74
N VAL A 147 3.47 1.40 13.84
CA VAL A 147 3.88 2.78 13.54
C VAL A 147 3.62 3.09 12.07
N GLU A 148 3.15 4.31 11.82
CA GLU A 148 3.07 4.93 10.49
C GLU A 148 3.95 6.18 10.52
N ILE A 149 4.95 6.22 9.65
CA ILE A 149 5.97 7.24 9.56
C ILE A 149 5.67 8.15 8.37
N LYS A 150 5.88 9.44 8.56
CA LYS A 150 5.78 10.44 7.49
C LYS A 150 6.99 11.36 7.54
N CYS A 151 7.65 11.50 6.39
CA CYS A 151 8.77 12.42 6.19
C CYS A 151 8.38 13.47 5.12
N PRO A 152 7.67 14.54 5.52
CA PRO A 152 7.16 15.55 4.59
C PRO A 152 8.29 16.45 4.06
N PHE A 153 8.61 16.34 2.76
CA PHE A 153 9.64 17.15 2.12
C PHE A 153 9.47 18.66 2.29
N GLY A 154 8.23 19.15 2.30
CA GLY A 154 7.91 20.58 2.49
C GLY A 154 8.30 21.12 3.87
N ALA A 155 8.43 20.24 4.87
CA ALA A 155 8.78 20.60 6.25
C ALA A 155 10.17 20.11 6.68
N ARG A 156 11.02 19.69 5.73
CA ARG A 156 12.36 19.12 5.99
C ARG A 156 13.33 20.03 6.79
N PHE A 157 13.05 21.33 6.85
CA PHE A 157 13.85 22.32 7.59
C PHE A 157 13.10 22.91 8.79
N LEU A 158 11.98 22.31 9.17
CA LEU A 158 11.11 22.79 10.25
C LEU A 158 11.05 21.74 11.35
N THR A 159 10.81 22.20 12.57
CA THR A 159 10.33 21.32 13.64
C THR A 159 8.87 20.91 13.36
N PRO A 160 8.37 19.81 13.94
CA PRO A 160 6.95 19.46 13.86
C PRO A 160 6.05 20.62 14.30
N GLU A 161 6.39 21.33 15.37
CA GLU A 161 5.65 22.46 15.92
C GLU A 161 5.57 23.63 14.93
N ASP A 162 6.71 23.98 14.31
CA ASP A 162 6.78 25.05 13.31
C ASP A 162 6.00 24.66 12.05
N ALA A 163 6.09 23.41 11.62
CA ALA A 163 5.41 22.90 10.43
C ALA A 163 3.88 22.93 10.58
N ILE A 164 3.37 22.57 11.76
CA ILE A 164 1.95 22.66 12.11
C ILE A 164 1.49 24.12 12.14
N THR A 165 2.24 24.99 12.81
CA THR A 165 1.90 26.41 12.96
C THR A 165 1.89 27.14 11.61
N SER A 166 2.82 26.78 10.74
CA SER A 166 2.96 27.34 9.38
C SER A 166 1.97 26.76 8.37
N ASN A 167 1.13 25.79 8.78
CA ASN A 167 0.17 25.08 7.95
C ASN A 167 0.77 24.56 6.64
N VAL A 168 2.00 24.03 6.70
CA VAL A 168 2.69 23.48 5.53
C VAL A 168 1.83 22.37 4.94
N SER A 169 1.35 22.58 3.71
CA SER A 169 0.54 21.60 2.98
C SER A 169 1.30 20.28 2.85
N ASN A 170 0.58 19.15 2.98
CA ASN A 170 1.07 17.76 3.00
C ASN A 170 1.41 17.16 4.38
N LEU A 171 0.95 17.78 5.49
CA LEU A 171 0.98 17.16 6.84
C LEU A 171 -0.31 16.43 7.23
N ARG A 172 -1.36 16.49 6.40
CA ARG A 172 -2.67 15.87 6.70
C ARG A 172 -2.75 14.47 6.09
N THR A 173 -3.23 13.54 6.92
CA THR A 173 -3.54 12.14 6.63
C THR A 173 -4.61 11.93 5.57
#